data_AF-A0AAN8WXH3-F1
#
_entry.id   AF-A0AAN8WXH3-F1
#
_cell.length_a   1.000
_cell.length_b   1.000
_cell.length_c   1.000
_cell.angle_alpha   90.00
_cell.angle_beta   90.00
_cell.angle_gamma   90.00
#
_symmetry.space_group_name_H-M   'P 1'
#
loop_
_entity.id
_entity.type
_entity.pdbx_description
1 polymer ?
#
loop_
_entity_poly.entity_id
_entity_poly.type
_entity_poly.pdbx_seq_one_letter_code
_entity_poly.pdbx_strand_id
1 'polypeptide(L)'
;MSAHYVLSMINHTEVINQYKEVFPAFRGYTECMSRAFLTGLSAFSLAFGGTYILQHLMHKQLPFGRKYHILTSSVVACGVAYQVTSMRAKSCQEGWMAAEDKHTFLNPIHERPVLVEEDEETA
;
A
#
# COMPACT_ATOMS: atom_id res chain seq x y z
N MET A 1 19.66 7.48 -20.93
CA MET A 1 18.49 8.23 -20.41
C MET A 1 19.00 9.11 -19.28
N SER A 2 19.18 10.40 -19.53
CA SER A 2 19.98 11.29 -18.65
C SER A 2 19.26 11.62 -17.34
N ALA A 3 19.98 11.57 -16.22
CA ALA A 3 19.48 11.82 -14.86
C ALA A 3 18.73 13.17 -14.72
N HIS A 4 19.04 14.16 -15.55
CA HIS A 4 18.33 15.44 -15.61
C HIS A 4 16.86 15.34 -16.03
N TYR A 5 16.50 14.38 -16.90
CA TYR A 5 15.11 14.20 -17.34
C TYR A 5 14.26 13.52 -16.27
N VAL A 6 14.88 12.61 -15.51
CA VAL A 6 14.28 11.94 -14.36
C VAL A 6 14.06 12.96 -13.23
N LEU A 7 15.04 13.83 -12.95
CA LEU A 7 14.88 14.90 -11.94
C LEU A 7 13.78 15.91 -12.29
N SER A 8 13.63 16.26 -13.58
CA SER A 8 12.59 17.19 -14.05
C SER A 8 11.17 16.64 -13.82
N MET A 9 10.98 15.33 -13.99
CA MET A 9 9.71 14.64 -13.71
C MET A 9 9.43 14.46 -12.20
N ILE A 10 10.42 14.72 -11.33
CA ILE A 10 10.36 14.46 -9.88
C ILE A 10 10.39 15.78 -9.08
N ASN A 11 10.03 16.93 -9.67
CA ASN A 11 9.87 18.17 -8.90
C ASN A 11 8.57 18.17 -8.05
N HIS A 12 8.45 17.17 -7.19
CA HIS A 12 7.33 16.91 -6.27
C HIS A 12 7.10 18.08 -5.31
N THR A 13 8.14 18.86 -5.01
CA THR A 13 8.06 20.05 -4.15
C THR A 13 7.14 21.11 -4.71
N GLU A 14 7.15 21.33 -6.02
CA GLU A 14 6.27 22.31 -6.66
C GLU A 14 4.81 21.87 -6.55
N VAL A 15 4.53 20.60 -6.87
CA VAL A 15 3.19 20.02 -6.77
C VAL A 15 2.68 20.12 -5.34
N ILE A 16 3.48 19.74 -4.33
CA ILE A 16 3.07 19.87 -2.93
C ILE A 16 2.75 21.33 -2.58
N ASN A 17 3.59 22.28 -2.99
CA ASN A 17 3.38 23.70 -2.66
C ASN A 17 2.08 24.25 -3.25
N GLN A 18 1.71 23.84 -4.46
CA GLN A 18 0.45 24.23 -5.11
C GLN A 18 -0.78 23.73 -4.33
N TYR A 19 -0.74 22.51 -3.79
CA TYR A 19 -1.88 21.91 -3.07
C TYR A 19 -1.87 22.15 -1.55
N LYS A 20 -0.78 22.69 -0.99
CA LYS A 20 -0.62 22.89 0.45
C LYS A 20 -1.66 23.84 1.05
N GLU A 21 -2.11 24.84 0.30
CA GLU A 21 -3.11 25.79 0.78
C GLU A 21 -4.53 25.23 0.79
N VAL A 22 -4.81 24.26 -0.09
CA VAL A 22 -6.13 23.61 -0.20
C VAL A 22 -6.21 22.38 0.71
N PHE A 23 -5.11 21.64 0.87
CA PHE A 23 -5.03 20.39 1.64
C PHE A 23 -3.76 20.38 2.51
N PRO A 24 -3.79 20.94 3.73
CA PRO A 24 -2.60 21.08 4.58
C PRO A 24 -2.00 19.71 4.99
N ALA A 25 -2.80 18.65 5.03
CA ALA A 25 -2.39 17.30 5.42
C ALA A 25 -1.92 16.40 4.25
N PHE A 26 -2.03 16.86 3.00
CA PHE A 26 -1.76 16.06 1.80
C PHE A 26 -0.32 15.54 1.71
N ARG A 27 0.65 16.33 2.18
CA ARG A 27 2.07 15.93 2.19
C ARG A 27 2.32 14.71 3.09
N GLY A 28 1.70 14.69 4.27
CA GLY A 28 1.82 13.56 5.21
C GLY A 28 1.17 12.30 4.67
N TYR A 29 0.01 12.44 4.02
CA TYR A 29 -0.69 11.35 3.37
C TYR A 29 0.15 10.69 2.25
N THR A 30 0.71 11.50 1.34
CA THR A 30 1.50 10.98 0.20
C THR A 30 2.81 10.33 0.64
N GLU A 31 3.46 10.86 1.69
CA GLU A 31 4.63 10.22 2.32
C GLU A 31 4.26 8.85 2.94
N CYS A 32 3.14 8.78 3.66
CA CYS A 32 2.64 7.53 4.24
C CYS A 32 2.32 6.49 3.15
N MET A 33 1.62 6.90 2.08
CA MET A 33 1.26 6.03 0.97
C MET A 33 2.48 5.46 0.25
N SER A 34 3.46 6.31 -0.08
CA SER A 34 4.70 5.83 -0.72
C SER A 34 5.46 4.82 0.14
N ARG A 35 5.53 5.03 1.47
CA ARG A 35 6.10 4.05 2.41
C ARG A 35 5.30 2.75 2.45
N ALA A 36 3.97 2.83 2.41
CA ALA A 36 3.10 1.66 2.37
C ALA A 36 3.34 0.82 1.10
N PHE A 37 3.45 1.47 -0.07
CA PHE A 37 3.76 0.78 -1.33
C PHE A 37 5.15 0.14 -1.32
N LEU A 38 6.17 0.85 -0.85
CA LEU A 38 7.53 0.31 -0.76
C LEU A 38 7.61 -0.88 0.21
N THR A 39 6.85 -0.84 1.30
CA THR A 39 6.73 -1.97 2.23
C THR A 39 5.99 -3.15 1.60
N GLY A 40 4.96 -2.89 0.79
CA GLY A 40 4.28 -3.94 0.01
C GLY A 40 5.19 -4.62 -1.01
N LEU A 41 6.03 -3.84 -1.70
CA LEU A 41 7.01 -4.35 -2.67
C LEU A 41 8.11 -5.19 -2.02
N SER A 42 8.59 -4.80 -0.83
CA SER A 42 9.55 -5.61 -0.09
C SER A 42 8.92 -6.91 0.42
N ALA A 43 7.69 -6.85 0.95
CA ALA A 43 6.92 -8.03 1.36
C ALA A 43 6.66 -8.98 0.18
N PHE A 44 6.31 -8.45 -1.00
CA PHE A 44 6.16 -9.22 -2.23
C PHE A 44 7.44 -9.99 -2.56
N SER A 45 8.58 -9.30 -2.55
CA SER A 45 9.88 -9.88 -2.90
C SER A 45 10.28 -11.02 -1.95
N LEU A 46 10.07 -10.81 -0.64
CA LEU A 46 10.32 -11.83 0.38
C LEU A 46 9.36 -13.02 0.26
N ALA A 47 8.07 -12.77 0.05
CA ALA A 47 7.06 -13.82 -0.12
C ALA A 47 7.32 -14.65 -1.38
N PHE A 48 7.65 -14.00 -2.49
CA PHE A 48 7.98 -14.66 -3.76
C PHE A 48 9.24 -15.51 -3.63
N GLY A 49 10.32 -14.95 -3.07
CA GLY A 49 11.57 -15.69 -2.85
C GLY A 49 11.40 -16.85 -1.87
N GLY A 50 10.69 -16.63 -0.76
CA GLY A 50 10.42 -17.65 0.25
C GLY A 50 9.58 -18.81 -0.27
N THR A 51 8.49 -18.51 -0.98
CA THR A 51 7.65 -19.55 -1.61
C THR A 51 8.40 -20.31 -2.70
N TYR A 52 9.24 -19.64 -3.50
CA TYR A 52 10.05 -20.31 -4.52
C TYR A 52 11.03 -21.34 -3.91
N ILE A 53 11.73 -20.97 -2.82
CA ILE A 53 12.65 -21.89 -2.12
C ILE A 53 11.87 -23.06 -1.49
N LEU A 54 10.75 -22.77 -0.83
CA LEU A 54 9.90 -23.79 -0.22
C LEU A 54 9.38 -24.79 -1.26
N GLN A 55 8.91 -24.30 -2.40
CA GLN A 55 8.46 -25.13 -3.52
C GLN A 55 9.60 -25.94 -4.12
N HIS A 56 10.80 -25.37 -4.24
CA HIS A 56 11.98 -26.09 -4.75
C HIS A 56 12.37 -27.27 -3.84
N LEU A 57 12.29 -27.11 -2.52
CA LEU A 57 12.54 -28.17 -1.54
C LEU A 57 11.45 -29.26 -1.57
N MET A 58 10.18 -28.87 -1.70
CA MET A 58 9.05 -29.81 -1.76
C MET A 58 8.87 -30.51 -3.12
N HIS A 59 9.51 -30.01 -4.19
CA HIS A 59 9.46 -30.62 -5.52
C HIS A 59 10.00 -32.06 -5.56
N LYS A 60 10.77 -32.47 -4.54
CA LYS A 60 11.26 -33.85 -4.41
C LYS A 60 10.17 -34.86 -4.02
N GLN A 61 9.02 -34.40 -3.53
CA GLN A 61 7.90 -35.22 -3.05
C GLN A 61 6.66 -35.18 -3.96
N LEU A 62 6.53 -34.20 -4.87
CA LEU A 62 5.28 -33.96 -5.61
C LEU A 62 5.48 -33.94 -7.14
N PRO A 63 4.78 -34.80 -7.92
CA PRO A 63 4.88 -34.88 -9.39
C PRO A 63 4.08 -33.77 -10.10
N PHE A 64 4.25 -32.51 -9.69
CA PHE A 64 3.61 -31.36 -10.33
C PHE A 64 4.52 -30.74 -11.40
N GLY A 65 3.95 -30.42 -12.56
CA GLY A 65 4.69 -29.86 -13.70
C GLY A 65 5.36 -28.53 -13.36
N ARG A 66 6.65 -28.41 -13.71
CA ARG A 66 7.56 -27.28 -13.38
C ARG A 66 7.00 -25.86 -13.64
N LYS A 67 5.97 -25.73 -14.49
CA LYS A 67 5.32 -24.47 -14.88
C LYS A 67 4.40 -23.87 -13.81
N TYR A 68 3.84 -24.68 -12.90
CA TYR A 68 2.88 -24.20 -11.90
C TYR A 68 3.53 -23.49 -10.70
N HIS A 69 4.82 -23.73 -10.44
CA HIS A 69 5.51 -23.17 -9.27
C HIS A 69 5.56 -21.63 -9.30
N ILE A 70 5.96 -21.04 -10.43
CA ILE A 70 6.08 -19.57 -10.54
C ILE A 70 4.71 -18.88 -10.46
N LEU A 71 3.67 -19.53 -10.99
CA LEU A 71 2.32 -18.97 -10.99
C LEU A 71 1.74 -18.95 -9.58
N THR A 72 1.92 -20.04 -8.83
CA THR A 72 1.49 -20.13 -7.43
C THR A 72 2.27 -19.19 -6.52
N SER A 73 3.60 -19.08 -6.66
CA SER A 73 4.40 -18.14 -5.87
C SER A 73 4.03 -16.68 -6.14
N SER A 74 3.72 -16.34 -7.39
CA SER A 74 3.28 -14.99 -7.77
C SER A 74 1.92 -14.64 -7.20
N VAL A 75 0.94 -15.56 -7.24
CA VAL A 75 -0.39 -15.33 -6.68
C VAL A 75 -0.32 -15.14 -5.16
N VAL A 76 0.45 -15.98 -4.47
CA VAL A 76 0.66 -15.86 -3.01
C VAL A 76 1.34 -14.54 -2.68
N ALA A 77 2.42 -14.20 -3.38
CA ALA A 77 3.15 -12.95 -3.15
C ALA A 77 2.27 -11.72 -3.41
N CYS A 78 1.45 -11.72 -4.47
CA CYS A 78 0.49 -10.65 -4.75
C CYS A 78 -0.57 -10.53 -3.64
N GLY A 79 -1.11 -11.64 -3.14
CA GLY A 79 -2.08 -11.63 -2.04
C GLY A 79 -1.50 -11.03 -0.76
N VAL A 80 -0.29 -11.46 -0.38
CA VAL A 80 0.43 -10.92 0.79
C VAL A 80 0.73 -9.44 0.62
N ALA A 81 1.24 -9.03 -0.55
CA ALA A 81 1.54 -7.63 -0.83
C ALA A 81 0.27 -6.77 -0.80
N TYR A 82 -0.82 -7.24 -1.39
CA TYR A 82 -2.11 -6.54 -1.38
C TYR A 82 -2.64 -6.35 0.04
N GLN A 83 -2.58 -7.38 0.89
CA GLN A 83 -3.01 -7.28 2.29
C GLN A 83 -2.16 -6.28 3.08
N VAL A 84 -0.83 -6.36 2.95
CA VAL A 84 0.08 -5.42 3.63
C VAL A 84 -0.17 -3.99 3.17
N THR A 85 -0.28 -3.77 1.85
CA THR A 85 -0.49 -2.44 1.29
C THR A 85 -1.87 -1.90 1.65
N SER A 86 -2.94 -2.71 1.57
CA SER A 86 -4.31 -2.25 1.87
C SER A 86 -4.46 -1.86 3.34
N MET A 87 -3.90 -2.64 4.27
CA MET A 87 -3.93 -2.35 5.70
C MET A 87 -3.20 -1.05 6.02
N ARG A 88 -1.98 -0.88 5.47
CA ARG A 88 -1.21 0.37 5.62
C ARG A 88 -1.91 1.56 4.98
N ALA A 89 -2.49 1.37 3.80
CA ALA A 89 -3.22 2.40 3.07
C ALA A 89 -4.44 2.90 3.86
N LYS A 90 -5.20 1.98 4.49
CA LYS A 90 -6.32 2.34 5.39
C LYS A 90 -5.85 3.22 6.53
N SER A 91 -4.77 2.85 7.23
CA SER A 91 -4.23 3.68 8.31
C SER A 91 -3.75 5.05 7.83
N CYS A 92 -3.12 5.13 6.65
CA CYS A 92 -2.73 6.42 6.05
C CYS A 92 -3.96 7.28 5.71
N GLN A 93 -5.04 6.66 5.25
CA GLN A 93 -6.28 7.34 4.91
C GLN A 93 -7.01 7.85 6.16
N GLU A 94 -7.09 7.05 7.22
CA GLU A 94 -7.67 7.47 8.51
C GLU A 94 -6.92 8.67 9.10
N GLY A 95 -5.58 8.63 9.07
CA GLY A 95 -4.74 9.74 9.52
C GLY A 95 -4.95 11.01 8.69
N TRP A 96 -5.17 10.87 7.38
CA TRP A 96 -5.49 12.01 6.52
C TRP A 96 -6.88 12.58 6.82
N MET A 97 -7.91 11.72 6.91
CA MET A 97 -9.27 12.12 7.24
C MET A 97 -9.33 12.86 8.58
N ALA A 98 -8.63 12.36 9.62
CA ALA A 98 -8.60 13.01 10.94
C ALA A 98 -7.88 14.38 10.95
N ALA A 99 -6.93 14.59 10.03
CA ALA A 99 -6.24 15.87 9.88
C ALA A 99 -7.06 16.85 9.02
N GLU A 100 -7.78 16.34 8.02
CA GLU A 100 -8.58 17.14 7.09
C GLU A 100 -9.91 17.59 7.70
N ASP A 101 -10.56 16.73 8.50
CA ASP A 101 -11.83 17.03 9.19
C ASP A 101 -11.72 18.23 10.14
N LYS A 102 -10.51 18.57 10.60
CA LYS A 102 -10.24 19.73 11.45
C LYS A 102 -10.03 21.04 10.69
N HIS A 103 -9.83 20.99 9.36
CA HIS A 103 -9.26 22.11 8.62
C HIS A 103 -9.93 22.43 7.26
N THR A 104 -10.87 21.62 6.76
CA THR A 104 -11.36 21.74 5.36
C THR A 104 -12.89 21.75 5.20
N PHE A 105 -13.33 22.35 4.08
CA PHE A 105 -14.71 22.55 3.58
C PHE A 105 -15.60 21.30 3.45
N LEU A 106 -15.09 20.10 3.76
CA LEU A 106 -15.83 18.83 3.68
C LEU A 106 -16.82 18.62 4.84
N ASN A 107 -16.85 19.55 5.82
CA ASN A 107 -17.76 19.50 6.96
C ASN A 107 -18.62 20.77 7.05
N PRO A 108 -19.79 20.84 6.37
CA PRO A 108 -20.90 21.62 6.91
C PRO A 108 -21.41 20.86 8.14
N ILE A 109 -21.18 21.42 9.33
CA ILE A 109 -21.67 20.98 10.65
C ILE A 109 -22.98 20.18 10.52
N HIS A 110 -22.92 18.85 10.60
CA HIS A 110 -24.03 18.07 11.17
C HIS A 110 -23.54 16.72 11.68
N GLU A 111 -23.70 16.53 12.98
CA GLU A 111 -23.49 15.27 13.69
C GLU A 111 -24.03 14.05 12.92
N ARG A 112 -23.20 13.01 12.76
CA ARG A 112 -23.73 11.64 12.80
C ARG A 112 -22.78 10.72 13.56
N PRO A 113 -23.21 10.09 14.66
CA PRO A 113 -22.41 9.11 15.35
C PRO A 113 -22.32 7.86 14.47
N VAL A 114 -21.10 7.45 14.12
CA VAL A 114 -20.87 6.13 13.49
C VAL A 114 -20.86 5.13 14.63
N LEU A 115 -21.91 4.32 14.68
CA LEU A 115 -21.97 3.12 15.50
C LEU A 115 -20.80 2.22 15.10
N VAL A 116 -20.05 1.76 16.10
CA VAL A 116 -19.02 0.74 15.95
C VAL A 116 -19.71 -0.56 15.51
N GLU A 117 -19.50 -0.99 14.27
CA GLU A 117 -19.68 -2.39 13.88
C GLU A 117 -18.31 -3.07 14.02
N GLU A 118 -18.15 -3.78 15.14
CA GLU A 118 -17.24 -4.92 15.26
C GLU A 118 -17.75 -6.03 14.33
N ASP A 119 -16.86 -6.64 13.53
CA ASP A 119 -16.88 -8.05 13.09
C ASP A 119 -15.60 -8.26 12.23
N GLU A 120 -14.55 -8.91 12.72
CA GLU A 120 -14.38 -10.37 12.78
C GLU A 120 -14.40 -11.03 11.39
N GLU A 121 -13.22 -11.38 10.85
CA GLU A 121 -13.06 -12.68 10.17
C GLU A 121 -11.56 -13.05 10.08
N THR A 122 -11.11 -13.75 11.12
CA THR A 122 -10.06 -14.77 11.01
C THR A 122 -10.78 -16.10 10.90
N ALA A 123 -10.66 -16.76 9.74
CA ALA A 123 -10.91 -18.19 9.59
C ALA A 123 -9.97 -18.74 8.51
#